data_AF-R9SM74-F1
#
_entry.id   AF-R9SM74-F1
#
_cell.length_a   1.000
_cell.length_b   1.000
_cell.length_c   1.000
_cell.angle_alpha   90.00
_cell.angle_beta   90.00
_cell.angle_gamma   90.00
#
_symmetry.space_group_name_H-M   'P 1'
#
loop_
_entity.id
_entity.type
_entity.pdbx_description
1 polymer ?
#
loop_
_entity_poly.entity_id
_entity_poly.type
_entity_poly.pdbx_seq_one_letter_code
_entity_poly.pdbx_strand_id
1 'polypeptide(L)'
;MFAELDDMIKGQDDFKQDLVEILKDKSKTISVFDQMNCTNELWEGLKFVQGKHKKDFFETYCKYFILRINDIKDDKNDYDSETFDFDEFVKFVVMLENNYYEIGDKDVMRSEAFRSIYAIISLYTTFVLEEPIHPVGTKFPGELEVEYDDGVYYCPVKENNVDNPKAICQFCIAEQLEY
;
A
#
# COMPACT_ATOMS: atom_id res chain seq x y z
N MET A 1 6.28 13.78 4.58
CA MET A 1 5.58 13.17 3.43
C MET A 1 4.30 13.90 3.09
N PHE A 2 3.29 13.97 3.96
CA PHE A 2 2.01 14.60 3.58
C PHE A 2 2.12 16.09 3.25
N ALA A 3 2.98 16.84 3.93
CA ALA A 3 3.22 18.24 3.57
C ALA A 3 3.82 18.39 2.16
N GLU A 4 4.72 17.49 1.77
CA GLU A 4 5.35 17.44 0.45
C GLU A 4 4.34 17.00 -0.62
N LEU A 5 3.47 16.04 -0.31
CA LEU A 5 2.35 15.65 -1.17
C LEU A 5 1.35 16.81 -1.34
N ASP A 6 1.05 17.56 -0.27
CA ASP A 6 0.19 18.75 -0.34
C ASP A 6 0.78 19.83 -1.25
N ASP A 7 2.10 20.02 -1.22
CA ASP A 7 2.76 21.00 -2.07
C ASP A 7 2.75 20.55 -3.54
N MET A 8 2.95 19.25 -3.82
CA MET A 8 2.75 18.64 -5.14
C MET A 8 1.31 18.85 -5.64
N ILE A 9 0.31 18.61 -4.78
CA ILE A 9 -1.11 18.81 -5.09
C ILE A 9 -1.42 20.28 -5.41
N LYS A 10 -0.94 21.23 -4.59
CA LYS A 10 -1.12 22.66 -4.86
C LYS A 10 -0.45 23.09 -6.16
N GLY A 11 0.67 22.46 -6.51
CA GLY A 11 1.40 22.65 -7.75
C GLY A 11 0.70 22.10 -8.99
N GLN A 12 -0.33 21.25 -8.82
CA GLN A 12 -0.94 20.47 -9.90
C GLN A 12 0.09 19.61 -10.65
N ASP A 13 1.01 19.03 -9.89
CA ASP A 13 2.06 18.18 -10.41
C ASP A 13 1.58 16.72 -10.42
N ASP A 14 1.56 16.12 -11.60
CA ASP A 14 1.11 14.74 -11.85
C ASP A 14 2.24 13.83 -12.34
N PHE A 15 3.51 14.27 -12.27
CA PHE A 15 4.64 13.46 -12.69
C PHE A 15 4.96 12.37 -11.66
N LYS A 16 5.10 11.14 -12.14
CA LYS A 16 5.49 9.98 -11.30
C LYS A 16 6.84 10.18 -10.63
N GLN A 17 7.78 10.87 -11.31
CA GLN A 17 9.11 11.12 -10.77
C GLN A 17 9.07 11.89 -9.45
N ASP A 18 8.33 13.01 -9.39
CA ASP A 18 8.23 13.84 -8.19
C ASP A 18 7.61 13.05 -7.02
N LEU A 19 6.60 12.23 -7.29
CA LEU A 19 6.05 11.30 -6.29
C LEU A 19 7.12 10.30 -5.81
N VAL A 20 7.86 9.67 -6.72
CA VAL A 20 8.91 8.70 -6.38
C VAL A 20 10.00 9.34 -5.51
N GLU A 21 10.38 10.59 -5.77
CA GLU A 21 11.36 11.31 -4.96
C GLU A 21 10.87 11.55 -3.53
N ILE A 22 9.63 12.01 -3.37
CA ILE A 22 8.98 12.18 -2.05
C ILE A 22 8.95 10.85 -1.29
N LEU A 23 8.54 9.77 -1.96
CA LEU A 23 8.46 8.44 -1.37
C LEU A 23 9.83 7.88 -1.00
N LYS A 24 10.84 8.07 -1.86
CA LYS A 24 12.24 7.71 -1.59
C LYS A 24 12.78 8.42 -0.37
N ASP A 25 12.60 9.73 -0.27
CA ASP A 25 13.11 10.49 0.87
C ASP A 25 12.43 10.10 2.17
N LYS A 26 11.12 9.87 2.16
CA LYS A 26 10.44 9.33 3.34
C LYS A 26 10.89 7.90 3.68
N SER A 27 11.11 7.05 2.68
CA SER A 27 11.54 5.66 2.90
C SER A 27 12.89 5.57 3.60
N LYS A 28 13.81 6.52 3.34
CA LYS A 28 15.14 6.59 3.99
C LYS A 28 15.05 6.83 5.50
N THR A 29 13.94 7.39 6.01
CA THR A 29 13.75 7.56 7.46
C THR A 29 13.32 6.26 8.15
N ILE A 30 12.97 5.21 7.40
CA ILE A 30 12.56 3.91 7.94
C ILE A 30 13.80 3.02 8.10
N SER A 31 14.18 2.74 9.34
CA SER A 31 15.33 1.91 9.68
C SER A 31 15.01 0.42 9.59
N VAL A 32 16.05 -0.42 9.61
CA VAL A 32 15.88 -1.88 9.69
C VAL A 32 15.17 -2.28 11.00
N PHE A 33 15.39 -1.54 12.10
CA PHE A 33 14.73 -1.79 13.37
C PHE A 33 13.23 -1.49 13.29
N ASP A 34 12.85 -0.46 12.55
CA ASP A 34 11.44 -0.16 12.27
C ASP A 34 10.77 -1.30 11.49
N GLN A 35 11.44 -1.83 10.46
CA GLN A 35 10.94 -2.99 9.70
C GLN A 35 10.82 -4.24 10.57
N MET A 36 11.78 -4.49 11.47
CA MET A 36 11.73 -5.60 12.43
C MET A 36 10.54 -5.45 13.39
N ASN A 37 10.32 -4.24 13.93
CA ASN A 37 9.20 -3.95 14.82
C ASN A 37 7.86 -4.13 14.09
N CYS A 38 7.72 -3.59 12.88
CA CYS A 38 6.53 -3.75 12.06
C CYS A 38 6.23 -5.23 11.74
N THR A 39 7.28 -6.02 11.50
CA THR A 39 7.17 -7.46 11.27
C THR A 39 6.63 -8.16 12.52
N ASN A 40 7.13 -7.79 13.70
CA ASN A 40 6.63 -8.34 14.96
C ASN A 40 5.17 -7.92 15.23
N GLU A 41 4.82 -6.65 15.01
CA GLU A 41 3.43 -6.16 15.10
C GLU A 41 2.48 -6.92 14.18
N LEU A 42 2.91 -7.18 12.94
CA LEU A 42 2.16 -8.00 11.99
C LEU A 42 1.94 -9.43 12.51
N TRP A 43 3.00 -10.06 13.02
CA TRP A 43 2.93 -11.44 13.55
C TRP A 43 1.99 -11.56 14.76
N GLU A 44 2.06 -10.59 15.67
CA GLU A 44 1.20 -10.52 16.86
C GLU A 44 -0.27 -10.26 16.51
N GLY A 45 -0.53 -9.43 15.49
CA GLY A 45 -1.88 -9.22 14.96
C GLY A 45 -2.54 -10.50 14.44
N LEU A 46 -1.73 -11.49 14.05
CA LEU A 46 -2.20 -12.78 13.54
C LEU A 46 -2.30 -13.87 14.62
N LYS A 47 -2.20 -13.54 15.91
CA LYS A 47 -2.17 -14.54 17.01
C LYS A 47 -3.38 -15.49 17.06
N PHE A 48 -4.52 -15.10 16.51
CA PHE A 48 -5.74 -15.92 16.48
C PHE A 48 -6.04 -16.56 15.11
N VAL A 49 -5.17 -16.34 14.12
CA VAL A 49 -5.32 -16.93 12.77
C VAL A 49 -4.78 -18.36 12.78
N GLN A 50 -5.45 -19.28 12.08
CA GLN A 50 -5.01 -20.68 11.93
C GLN A 50 -3.60 -20.75 11.32
N GLY A 51 -2.77 -21.69 11.79
CA GLY A 51 -1.34 -21.76 11.46
C GLY A 51 -0.97 -21.70 9.97
N LYS A 52 -1.69 -22.41 9.08
CA LYS A 52 -1.44 -22.36 7.63
C LYS A 52 -1.70 -20.95 7.08
N HIS A 53 -2.91 -20.43 7.29
CA HIS A 53 -3.29 -19.09 6.84
C HIS A 53 -2.44 -17.99 7.46
N LYS A 54 -2.05 -18.14 8.73
CA LYS A 54 -1.14 -17.23 9.43
C LYS A 54 0.20 -17.11 8.71
N LYS A 55 0.79 -18.25 8.34
CA LYS A 55 2.09 -18.28 7.67
C LYS A 55 2.01 -17.67 6.27
N ASP A 56 1.04 -18.11 5.47
CA ASP A 56 0.85 -17.61 4.10
C ASP A 56 0.62 -16.08 4.08
N PHE A 57 -0.22 -15.58 4.98
CA PHE A 57 -0.46 -14.15 5.14
C PHE A 57 0.82 -13.42 5.58
N PHE A 58 1.49 -13.90 6.61
CA PHE A 58 2.69 -13.25 7.14
C PHE A 58 3.81 -13.15 6.09
N GLU A 59 4.10 -14.23 5.38
CA GLU A 59 5.15 -14.23 4.35
C GLU A 59 4.84 -13.25 3.22
N THR A 60 3.59 -13.20 2.78
CA THR A 60 3.13 -12.28 1.73
C THR A 60 3.28 -10.82 2.16
N TYR A 61 2.72 -10.44 3.31
CA TYR A 61 2.78 -9.05 3.77
C TYR A 61 4.18 -8.64 4.24
N CYS A 62 4.97 -9.52 4.84
CA CYS A 62 6.36 -9.18 5.14
C CYS A 62 7.13 -8.85 3.87
N LYS A 63 7.01 -9.68 2.83
CA LYS A 63 7.74 -9.49 1.57
C LYS A 63 7.26 -8.26 0.80
N TYR A 64 5.97 -8.21 0.48
CA TYR A 64 5.43 -7.23 -0.46
C TYR A 64 4.98 -5.92 0.18
N PHE A 65 4.95 -5.86 1.51
CA PHE A 65 4.57 -4.65 2.22
C PHE A 65 5.72 -4.11 3.09
N ILE A 66 6.22 -4.88 4.06
CA ILE A 66 7.25 -4.36 4.97
C ILE A 66 8.62 -4.21 4.28
N LEU A 67 9.03 -5.22 3.52
CA LEU A 67 10.34 -5.24 2.87
C LEU A 67 10.37 -4.44 1.57
N ARG A 68 9.21 -4.23 0.92
CA ARG A 68 9.08 -3.41 -0.30
C ARG A 68 9.53 -1.96 -0.12
N ILE A 69 9.64 -1.47 1.11
CA ILE A 69 10.25 -0.16 1.38
C ILE A 69 11.70 -0.09 0.88
N ASN A 70 12.41 -1.22 0.80
CA ASN A 70 13.76 -1.29 0.26
C ASN A 70 13.76 -1.21 -1.27
N ASP A 71 12.76 -1.78 -1.92
CA ASP A 71 12.61 -1.66 -3.38
C ASP A 71 12.49 -0.18 -3.78
N ILE A 72 11.77 0.63 -2.99
CA ILE A 72 11.65 2.07 -3.20
C ILE A 72 13.00 2.77 -2.99
N LYS A 73 13.73 2.43 -1.92
CA LYS A 73 15.07 3.01 -1.63
C LYS A 73 16.05 2.74 -2.77
N ASP A 74 15.97 1.55 -3.36
CA ASP A 74 16.89 1.06 -4.38
C ASP A 74 16.40 1.31 -5.81
N ASP A 75 15.20 1.88 -5.99
CA ASP A 75 14.63 2.19 -7.30
C ASP A 75 15.52 3.22 -8.03
N LYS A 76 15.90 2.88 -9.26
CA LYS A 76 16.74 3.68 -10.17
C LYS A 76 16.08 3.90 -11.53
N ASN A 77 14.81 3.55 -11.64
CA ASN A 77 14.03 3.81 -12.83
C ASN A 77 13.86 5.33 -13.00
N ASP A 78 13.62 5.72 -14.25
CA ASP A 78 13.35 7.08 -14.67
C ASP A 78 11.87 7.15 -15.04
N TYR A 79 11.13 8.03 -14.36
CA TYR A 79 9.71 8.25 -14.56
C TYR A 79 9.40 9.67 -15.06
N ASP A 80 10.40 10.42 -15.54
CA ASP A 80 10.31 11.86 -15.89
C ASP A 80 9.23 12.17 -16.94
N SER A 81 8.82 11.17 -17.73
CA SER A 81 7.82 11.31 -18.79
C SER A 81 6.48 10.63 -18.49
N GLU A 82 6.34 10.03 -17.30
CA GLU A 82 5.14 9.32 -16.90
C GLU A 82 4.30 10.16 -15.93
N THR A 83 2.99 10.11 -16.12
CA THR A 83 2.02 10.76 -15.23
C THR A 83 1.02 9.75 -14.68
N PHE A 84 0.21 10.17 -13.71
CA PHE A 84 -0.87 9.37 -13.13
C PHE A 84 -2.19 10.15 -13.11
N ASP A 85 -3.32 9.48 -12.82
CA ASP A 85 -4.61 10.15 -12.63
C ASP A 85 -4.55 11.07 -11.40
N PHE A 86 -4.38 12.37 -11.64
CA PHE A 86 -4.22 13.38 -10.59
C PHE A 86 -5.47 13.52 -9.72
N ASP A 87 -6.68 13.42 -10.30
CA ASP A 87 -7.93 13.53 -9.56
C ASP A 87 -8.12 12.34 -8.61
N GLU A 88 -7.74 11.14 -9.05
CA GLU A 88 -7.72 9.95 -8.21
C GLU A 88 -6.62 10.03 -7.13
N PHE A 89 -5.44 10.53 -7.49
CA PHE A 89 -4.33 10.75 -6.56
C PHE A 89 -4.71 11.69 -5.42
N VAL A 90 -5.33 12.84 -5.70
CA VAL A 90 -5.77 13.79 -4.67
C VAL A 90 -6.75 13.12 -3.70
N LYS A 91 -7.73 12.37 -4.21
CA LYS A 91 -8.69 11.63 -3.36
C LYS A 91 -7.97 10.59 -2.50
N PHE A 92 -7.01 9.89 -3.07
CA PHE A 92 -6.20 8.90 -2.37
C PHE A 92 -5.40 9.52 -1.24
N VAL A 93 -4.66 10.61 -1.50
CA VAL A 93 -3.83 11.28 -0.50
C VAL A 93 -4.67 11.78 0.66
N VAL A 94 -5.82 12.41 0.40
CA VAL A 94 -6.74 12.87 1.45
C VAL A 94 -7.24 11.70 2.31
N MET A 95 -7.65 10.59 1.69
CA MET A 95 -8.10 9.42 2.46
C MET A 95 -6.94 8.80 3.26
N LEU A 96 -5.76 8.71 2.65
CA LEU A 96 -4.59 8.11 3.27
C LEU A 96 -4.12 8.93 4.48
N GLU A 97 -4.11 10.25 4.36
CA GLU A 97 -3.76 11.17 5.45
C GLU A 97 -4.77 11.06 6.61
N ASN A 98 -6.07 11.08 6.29
CA ASN A 98 -7.12 10.89 7.28
C ASN A 98 -6.95 9.54 7.99
N ASN A 99 -6.72 8.46 7.25
CA ASN A 99 -6.45 7.14 7.82
C ASN A 99 -5.18 7.15 8.69
N TYR A 100 -4.11 7.81 8.26
CA TYR A 100 -2.85 7.87 8.99
C TYR A 100 -3.01 8.50 10.38
N TYR A 101 -3.78 9.59 10.48
CA TYR A 101 -3.99 10.30 11.74
C TYR A 101 -5.18 9.79 12.56
N GLU A 102 -6.32 9.48 11.93
CA GLU A 102 -7.51 8.99 12.66
C GLU A 102 -7.35 7.57 13.21
N ILE A 103 -6.67 6.68 12.48
CA ILE A 103 -6.40 5.31 12.98
C ILE A 103 -5.36 5.37 14.10
N GLY A 104 -4.42 6.34 14.05
CA GLY A 104 -3.41 6.55 15.08
C GLY A 104 -3.97 6.77 16.49
N ASP A 105 -5.16 7.36 16.61
CA ASP A 105 -5.81 7.63 17.90
C ASP A 105 -6.66 6.45 18.42
N LYS A 106 -7.08 5.52 17.55
CA LYS A 106 -8.03 4.45 17.90
C LYS A 106 -7.46 3.04 17.83
N ASP A 107 -6.44 2.82 17.02
CA ASP A 107 -5.75 1.54 16.88
C ASP A 107 -4.33 1.63 17.43
N VAL A 108 -4.24 1.62 18.77
CA VAL A 108 -2.99 1.68 19.57
C VAL A 108 -2.03 0.53 19.22
N MET A 109 -2.44 -0.42 18.38
CA MET A 109 -1.65 -1.59 18.00
C MET A 109 -0.61 -1.33 16.90
N ARG A 110 -0.70 -0.24 16.13
CA ARG A 110 0.20 0.01 14.99
C ARG A 110 1.13 1.20 15.23
N SER A 111 2.44 0.96 15.14
CA SER A 111 3.45 2.00 15.30
C SER A 111 3.38 3.07 14.19
N GLU A 112 4.01 4.21 14.43
CA GLU A 112 4.20 5.25 13.40
C GLU A 112 4.96 4.71 12.18
N ALA A 113 5.96 3.84 12.41
CA ALA A 113 6.68 3.16 11.34
C ALA A 113 5.74 2.31 10.47
N PHE A 114 4.84 1.53 11.09
CA PHE A 114 3.88 0.71 10.37
C PHE A 114 2.96 1.58 9.50
N ARG A 115 2.43 2.67 10.05
CA ARG A 115 1.59 3.62 9.32
C ARG A 115 2.35 4.31 8.19
N SER A 116 3.62 4.65 8.41
CA SER A 116 4.48 5.26 7.38
C SER A 116 4.74 4.29 6.23
N ILE A 117 5.12 3.04 6.52
CA ILE A 117 5.29 2.00 5.51
C ILE A 117 3.97 1.79 4.76
N TYR A 118 2.85 1.74 5.48
CA TYR A 118 1.53 1.61 4.86
C TYR A 118 1.27 2.69 3.82
N ALA A 119 1.46 3.95 4.20
CA ALA A 119 1.21 5.07 3.31
C ALA A 119 2.14 5.06 2.09
N ILE A 120 3.44 4.85 2.31
CA ILE A 120 4.45 4.86 1.25
C ILE A 120 4.19 3.75 0.23
N ILE A 121 3.98 2.51 0.70
CA ILE A 121 3.77 1.36 -0.21
C ILE A 121 2.46 1.49 -0.97
N SER A 122 1.40 2.01 -0.32
CA SER A 122 0.11 2.14 -0.99
C SER A 122 0.17 3.17 -2.13
N LEU A 123 0.88 4.29 -1.94
CA LEU A 123 1.12 5.27 -3.01
C LEU A 123 2.00 4.70 -4.12
N TYR A 124 3.13 4.08 -3.75
CA TYR A 124 4.06 3.52 -4.73
C TYR A 124 3.42 2.43 -5.60
N THR A 125 2.70 1.50 -4.99
CA THR A 125 2.08 0.38 -5.71
C THR A 125 0.96 0.88 -6.62
N THR A 126 0.17 1.85 -6.18
CA THR A 126 -1.01 2.33 -6.93
C THR A 126 -0.62 3.28 -8.07
N PHE A 127 0.19 4.30 -7.79
CA PHE A 127 0.44 5.40 -8.74
C PHE A 127 1.79 5.33 -9.47
N VAL A 128 2.73 4.52 -8.96
CA VAL A 128 4.04 4.36 -9.62
C VAL A 128 4.09 3.04 -10.38
N LEU A 129 3.89 1.92 -9.68
CA LEU A 129 3.99 0.58 -10.28
C LEU A 129 2.74 0.16 -11.06
N GLU A 130 1.59 0.78 -10.78
CA GLU A 130 0.30 0.36 -11.33
C GLU A 130 0.07 -1.14 -11.08
N GLU A 131 0.28 -1.55 -9.83
CA GLU A 131 0.09 -2.91 -9.33
C GLU A 131 -1.11 -2.95 -8.36
N PRO A 132 -1.74 -4.12 -8.14
CA PRO A 132 -2.75 -4.25 -7.11
C PRO A 132 -2.12 -4.09 -5.70
N ILE A 133 -2.86 -3.45 -4.80
CA ILE A 133 -2.44 -3.22 -3.40
C ILE A 133 -2.04 -4.53 -2.70
N HIS A 134 -2.78 -5.61 -3.00
CA HIS A 134 -2.37 -6.96 -2.63
C HIS A 134 -1.78 -7.65 -3.86
N PRO A 135 -0.57 -8.21 -3.76
CA PRO A 135 0.09 -8.84 -4.91
C PRO A 135 -0.64 -10.11 -5.36
N VAL A 136 -0.45 -10.50 -6.62
CA VAL A 136 -0.92 -11.76 -7.20
C VAL A 136 -0.50 -12.95 -6.32
N GLY A 137 -1.42 -13.89 -6.09
CA GLY A 137 -1.27 -15.02 -5.18
C GLY A 137 -1.55 -14.69 -3.71
N THR A 138 -1.94 -13.45 -3.36
CA THR A 138 -2.41 -13.15 -2.00
C THR A 138 -3.69 -13.92 -1.72
N LYS A 139 -3.65 -14.78 -0.71
CA LYS A 139 -4.80 -15.63 -0.36
C LYS A 139 -5.83 -14.91 0.50
N PHE A 140 -7.09 -15.18 0.19
CA PHE A 140 -8.27 -14.77 0.94
C PHE A 140 -9.04 -16.00 1.46
N PRO A 141 -9.96 -15.83 2.43
CA PRO A 141 -10.82 -16.92 2.89
C PRO A 141 -11.56 -17.59 1.72
N GLY A 142 -11.68 -18.93 1.76
CA GLY A 142 -12.30 -19.72 0.69
C GLY A 142 -11.34 -20.30 -0.34
N GLU A 143 -10.03 -20.31 -0.06
CA GLU A 143 -8.97 -20.71 -1.02
C GLU A 143 -8.99 -19.88 -2.31
N LEU A 144 -9.41 -18.62 -2.19
CA LEU A 144 -9.40 -17.62 -3.26
C LEU A 144 -8.09 -16.84 -3.20
N GLU A 145 -7.63 -16.31 -4.33
CA GLU A 145 -6.43 -15.47 -4.36
C GLU A 145 -6.56 -14.31 -5.36
N VAL A 146 -5.64 -13.36 -5.27
CA VAL A 146 -5.49 -12.34 -6.32
C VAL A 146 -4.93 -13.00 -7.56
N GLU A 147 -5.59 -12.81 -8.69
CA GLU A 147 -5.23 -13.42 -9.97
C GLU A 147 -4.80 -12.35 -10.99
N TYR A 148 -4.08 -12.77 -12.02
CA TYR A 148 -3.75 -11.95 -13.17
C TYR A 148 -4.02 -12.75 -14.43
N ASP A 149 -4.95 -12.27 -15.24
CA ASP A 149 -5.38 -12.93 -16.48
C ASP A 149 -5.57 -11.88 -17.57
N ASP A 150 -5.04 -12.16 -18.77
CA ASP A 150 -5.15 -11.32 -19.96
C ASP A 150 -4.92 -9.79 -19.76
N GLY A 151 -3.97 -9.44 -18.89
CA GLY A 151 -3.63 -8.04 -18.63
C GLY A 151 -4.40 -7.38 -17.50
N VAL A 152 -5.33 -8.10 -16.86
CA VAL A 152 -6.22 -7.61 -15.81
C VAL A 152 -5.89 -8.30 -14.48
N TYR A 153 -5.85 -7.51 -13.41
CA TYR A 153 -5.73 -8.03 -12.05
C TYR A 153 -7.12 -8.26 -11.46
N TYR A 154 -7.33 -9.41 -10.83
CA TYR A 154 -8.59 -9.75 -10.18
C TYR A 154 -8.41 -9.94 -8.68
N CYS A 155 -9.27 -9.32 -7.88
CA CYS A 155 -9.31 -9.45 -6.44
C CYS A 155 -10.66 -10.07 -6.02
N PRO A 156 -10.66 -11.16 -5.24
CA PRO A 156 -11.89 -11.86 -4.87
C PRO A 156 -12.79 -11.06 -3.93
N VAL A 157 -12.29 -9.97 -3.35
CA VAL A 157 -13.00 -9.16 -2.34
C VAL A 157 -13.08 -7.66 -2.71
N LYS A 158 -12.94 -7.32 -3.99
CA LYS A 158 -12.98 -5.93 -4.47
C LYS A 158 -14.32 -5.26 -4.15
N GLU A 159 -15.44 -5.87 -4.54
CA GLU A 159 -16.79 -5.35 -4.30
C GLU A 159 -17.12 -5.20 -2.82
N ASN A 160 -16.59 -6.09 -1.97
CA ASN A 160 -16.81 -6.02 -0.52
C ASN A 160 -16.22 -4.76 0.12
N ASN A 161 -15.33 -4.03 -0.58
CA ASN A 161 -14.59 -2.90 -0.02
C ASN A 161 -14.70 -1.62 -0.85
N VAL A 162 -15.41 -1.63 -1.99
CA VAL A 162 -15.51 -0.45 -2.87
C VAL A 162 -16.22 0.73 -2.18
N ASP A 163 -17.24 0.44 -1.38
CA ASP A 163 -18.01 1.44 -0.63
C ASP A 163 -17.47 1.70 0.78
N ASN A 164 -16.34 1.09 1.16
CA ASN A 164 -15.75 1.28 2.48
C ASN A 164 -14.87 2.55 2.46
N PRO A 165 -15.27 3.65 3.12
CA PRO A 165 -14.56 4.93 3.05
C PRO A 165 -13.16 4.87 3.69
N LYS A 166 -12.85 3.81 4.45
CA LYS A 166 -11.55 3.59 5.09
C LYS A 166 -10.67 2.61 4.34
N ALA A 167 -11.20 1.91 3.33
CA ALA A 167 -10.44 0.91 2.59
C ALA A 167 -9.76 1.56 1.39
N ILE A 168 -8.44 1.52 1.36
CA ILE A 168 -7.65 1.85 0.16
C ILE A 168 -8.00 0.95 -1.03
N CYS A 169 -8.66 -0.19 -0.79
CA CYS A 169 -9.17 -1.10 -1.81
C CYS A 169 -10.02 -0.41 -2.87
N GLN A 170 -10.70 0.70 -2.56
CA GLN A 170 -11.47 1.46 -3.55
C GLN A 170 -10.60 1.98 -4.70
N PHE A 171 -9.34 2.31 -4.41
CA PHE A 171 -8.34 2.79 -5.36
C PHE A 171 -7.43 1.68 -5.93
N CYS A 172 -7.65 0.42 -5.52
CA CYS A 172 -6.88 -0.69 -6.08
C CYS A 172 -7.27 -0.89 -7.56
N ILE A 173 -6.30 -1.07 -8.44
CA ILE A 173 -6.54 -1.32 -9.87
C ILE A 173 -7.23 -2.66 -10.18
N ALA A 174 -7.26 -3.57 -9.20
CA ALA A 174 -7.86 -4.89 -9.40
C ALA A 174 -9.38 -4.80 -9.56
N GLU A 175 -9.90 -5.56 -10.53
CA GLU A 175 -11.32 -5.78 -10.75
C GLU A 175 -11.85 -6.88 -9.82
N GLN A 176 -13.17 -6.99 -9.72
CA GLN A 176 -13.78 -8.10 -8.98
C GLN A 176 -13.59 -9.41 -9.74
N LEU A 177 -13.11 -10.43 -9.06
CA LEU A 177 -13.11 -11.79 -9.61
C LEU A 177 -14.55 -12.31 -9.68
N GLU A 178 -15.03 -12.60 -10.90
CA GLU A 178 -16.31 -13.26 -11.16
C GLU A 178 -16.12 -14.79 -11.20
N TYR A 179 -17.11 -15.54 -10.67
CA TYR A 179 -17.13 -17.02 -10.65
C TYR A 179 -18.27 -17.60 -11.48
#